data_AF-A0A7K3HIJ8-F1
#
_entry.id   AF-A0A7K3HIJ8-F1
#
_cell.length_a   1.000
_cell.length_b   1.000
_cell.length_c   1.000
_cell.angle_alpha   90.00
_cell.angle_beta   90.00
_cell.angle_gamma   90.00
#
_symmetry.space_group_name_H-M   'P 1'
#
loop_
_entity.id
_entity.type
_entity.pdbx_description
1 polymer ?
#
loop_
_entity_poly.entity_id
_entity_poly.type
_entity_poly.pdbx_seq_one_letter_code
_entity_poly.pdbx_strand_id
1 'polypeptide(L)'
;LARTAVARGARVTLIAAHTHLPDPAGADVVPVGTAVQLREAVLEAAAGADAVVMAAAVADFRPGRYAEGKIKKKDGEEPEPVTLVRNPDVLAEISAERARSGQIVVGFAAETDDVLANGRAKLARKGCDLLVVNEVGEGRTFGSEENEAVILGADGTETPVPYGPKEALADTVWDLVARRLV
;
A
#
# COMPACT_ATOMS: atom_id res chain seq x y z
N LEU A 1 3.63 -0.21 10.97
CA LEU A 1 2.16 -0.25 10.74
C LEU A 1 1.50 -1.42 11.44
N ALA A 2 1.57 -2.66 10.92
CA ALA A 2 0.89 -3.82 11.52
C ALA A 2 1.29 -4.08 12.99
N ARG A 3 2.60 -4.12 13.29
CA ARG A 3 3.11 -4.22 14.68
C ARG A 3 2.52 -3.15 15.60
N THR A 4 2.53 -1.90 15.14
CA THR A 4 2.01 -0.74 15.88
C THR A 4 0.51 -0.86 16.15
N ALA A 5 -0.27 -1.32 15.17
CA ALA A 5 -1.71 -1.54 15.36
C ALA A 5 -2.00 -2.63 16.40
N VAL A 6 -1.29 -3.76 16.33
CA VAL A 6 -1.41 -4.83 17.34
C VAL A 6 -1.05 -4.29 18.73
N ALA A 7 0.06 -3.57 18.85
CA ALA A 7 0.51 -2.99 20.12
C ALA A 7 -0.51 -1.98 20.71
N ARG A 8 -1.30 -1.33 19.86
CA ARG A 8 -2.40 -0.42 20.24
C ARG A 8 -3.72 -1.15 20.50
N GLY A 9 -3.76 -2.48 20.45
CA GLY A 9 -4.92 -3.31 20.77
C GLY A 9 -5.85 -3.63 19.60
N ALA A 10 -5.46 -3.31 18.36
CA ALA A 10 -6.24 -3.66 17.19
C ALA A 10 -6.15 -5.16 16.87
N ARG A 11 -7.24 -5.74 16.35
CA ARG A 11 -7.21 -7.04 15.66
C ARG A 11 -6.71 -6.81 14.24
N VAL A 12 -5.58 -7.40 13.87
CA VAL A 12 -4.89 -7.11 12.61
C VAL A 12 -4.87 -8.33 11.71
N THR A 13 -5.36 -8.17 10.49
CA THR A 13 -5.06 -9.06 9.36
C THR A 13 -4.00 -8.37 8.49
N LEU A 14 -2.83 -9.00 8.33
CA LEU A 14 -1.74 -8.53 7.49
C LEU A 14 -1.71 -9.34 6.20
N ILE A 15 -2.09 -8.70 5.09
CA ILE A 15 -1.90 -9.28 3.75
C ILE A 15 -0.46 -9.01 3.31
N ALA A 16 0.37 -10.05 3.37
CA ALA A 16 1.81 -9.96 3.14
C ALA A 16 2.15 -10.33 1.69
N ALA A 17 2.41 -9.31 0.86
CA ALA A 17 2.90 -9.49 -0.50
C ALA A 17 4.43 -9.37 -0.54
N HIS A 18 5.13 -10.50 -0.71
CA HIS A 18 6.59 -10.55 -0.85
C HIS A 18 7.38 -9.73 0.19
N THR A 19 7.22 -10.06 1.47
CA THR A 19 7.99 -9.44 2.55
C THR A 19 9.10 -10.40 3.02
N HIS A 20 10.25 -9.85 3.41
CA HIS A 20 11.34 -10.60 4.07
C HIS A 20 11.40 -10.33 5.58
N LEU A 21 10.38 -9.65 6.11
CA LEU A 21 10.29 -9.27 7.52
C LEU A 21 9.59 -10.37 8.32
N PRO A 22 9.95 -10.57 9.59
CA PRO A 22 9.23 -11.51 10.45
C PRO A 22 7.79 -11.06 10.65
N ASP A 23 6.90 -12.04 10.74
CA ASP A 23 5.49 -11.82 10.97
C ASP A 23 5.26 -11.11 12.32
N PRO A 24 4.46 -10.04 12.35
CA PRO A 24 4.08 -9.38 13.60
C PRO A 24 3.36 -10.35 14.54
N ALA A 25 3.91 -10.56 15.74
CA ALA A 25 3.24 -11.32 16.77
C ALA A 25 1.84 -10.73 17.04
N GLY A 26 0.81 -11.58 17.04
CA GLY A 26 -0.59 -11.18 17.27
C GLY A 26 -1.36 -10.69 16.03
N ALA A 27 -0.73 -10.64 14.85
CA ALA A 27 -1.44 -10.45 13.58
C ALA A 27 -1.79 -11.79 12.94
N ASP A 28 -2.93 -11.85 12.26
CA ASP A 28 -3.27 -12.92 11.33
C ASP A 28 -2.64 -12.61 9.97
N VAL A 29 -1.77 -13.47 9.46
CA VAL A 29 -0.95 -13.19 8.28
C VAL A 29 -1.44 -14.00 7.08
N VAL A 30 -1.79 -13.29 6.01
CA VAL A 30 -2.26 -13.87 4.75
C VAL A 30 -1.21 -13.63 3.66
N PRO A 31 -0.41 -14.64 3.28
CA PRO A 31 0.60 -14.48 2.24
C PRO A 31 -0.04 -14.44 0.84
N VAL A 32 0.43 -13.52 -0.01
CA VAL A 32 -0.01 -13.40 -1.41
C VAL A 32 1.17 -13.20 -2.35
N GLY A 33 1.06 -13.72 -3.58
CA GLY A 33 2.14 -13.70 -4.56
C GLY A 33 1.90 -12.79 -5.78
N THR A 34 0.68 -12.33 -6.01
CA THR A 34 0.37 -11.50 -7.19
C THR A 34 -0.54 -10.35 -6.83
N ALA A 35 -0.58 -9.30 -7.66
CA ALA A 35 -1.53 -8.20 -7.48
C ALA A 35 -2.99 -8.66 -7.50
N VAL A 36 -3.31 -9.72 -8.27
CA VAL A 36 -4.66 -10.31 -8.31
C VAL A 36 -4.99 -11.04 -7.02
N GLN A 37 -4.08 -11.86 -6.50
CA GLN A 37 -4.25 -12.51 -5.19
C GLN A 37 -4.34 -11.49 -4.06
N LEU A 38 -3.53 -10.43 -4.12
CA LEU A 38 -3.59 -9.31 -3.16
C LEU A 38 -4.96 -8.65 -3.22
N ARG A 39 -5.50 -8.37 -4.41
CA ARG A 39 -6.86 -7.83 -4.56
C ARG A 39 -7.89 -8.71 -3.91
N GLU A 40 -7.89 -10.00 -4.21
CA GLU A 40 -8.86 -10.97 -3.66
C GLU A 40 -8.81 -11.00 -2.12
N ALA A 41 -7.60 -11.14 -1.56
CA ALA A 41 -7.41 -11.14 -0.10
C ALA A 41 -7.82 -9.81 0.55
N VAL A 42 -7.55 -8.67 -0.11
CA VAL A 42 -7.94 -7.34 0.40
C VAL A 42 -9.45 -7.20 0.42
N LEU A 43 -10.14 -7.59 -0.65
CA LEU A 43 -11.61 -7.50 -0.73
C LEU A 43 -12.28 -8.38 0.33
N GLU A 44 -11.76 -9.59 0.55
CA GLU A 44 -12.26 -10.49 1.58
C GLU A 44 -12.06 -9.91 2.99
N ALA A 45 -10.85 -9.46 3.32
CA ALA A 45 -10.53 -8.92 4.64
C ALA A 45 -11.22 -7.57 4.91
N ALA A 46 -11.40 -6.73 3.88
CA ALA A 46 -12.02 -5.42 4.00
C ALA A 46 -13.48 -5.51 4.43
N ALA A 47 -14.19 -6.62 4.18
CA ALA A 47 -15.57 -6.80 4.62
C ALA A 47 -15.75 -6.67 6.15
N GLY A 48 -14.76 -7.11 6.92
CA GLY A 48 -14.79 -7.07 8.39
C GLY A 48 -13.99 -5.93 9.04
N ALA A 49 -13.24 -5.14 8.26
CA ALA A 49 -12.25 -4.20 8.80
C ALA A 49 -12.83 -2.79 9.01
N ASP A 50 -12.59 -2.19 10.17
CA ASP A 50 -12.91 -0.77 10.41
C ASP A 50 -11.95 0.17 9.67
N ALA A 51 -10.72 -0.27 9.41
CA ALA A 51 -9.74 0.46 8.61
C ALA A 51 -8.90 -0.48 7.73
N VAL A 52 -8.52 -0.01 6.54
CA VAL A 52 -7.63 -0.69 5.59
C VAL A 52 -6.46 0.21 5.25
N VAL A 53 -5.23 -0.28 5.44
CA VAL A 53 -4.00 0.47 5.14
C VAL A 53 -3.24 -0.20 4.00
N MET A 54 -3.36 0.35 2.80
CA MET A 54 -2.74 -0.14 1.57
C MET A 54 -1.29 0.33 1.44
N ALA A 55 -0.40 -0.28 2.24
CA ALA A 55 1.03 0.01 2.23
C ALA A 55 1.85 -0.87 1.26
N ALA A 56 1.22 -1.86 0.60
CA ALA A 56 1.90 -2.73 -0.35
C ALA A 56 2.28 -1.97 -1.63
N ALA A 57 3.51 -2.20 -2.13
CA ALA A 57 3.95 -1.72 -3.42
C ALA A 57 3.38 -2.62 -4.54
N VAL A 58 2.11 -2.42 -4.88
CA VAL A 58 1.41 -3.22 -5.90
C VAL A 58 1.95 -2.87 -7.29
N ALA A 59 2.37 -3.88 -8.05
CA ALA A 59 2.82 -3.66 -9.42
C ALA A 59 1.66 -3.17 -10.31
N ASP A 60 1.89 -2.10 -11.09
CA ASP A 60 0.87 -1.54 -12.01
C ASP A 60 0.54 -2.47 -13.18
N PHE A 61 1.48 -3.35 -13.54
CA PHE A 61 1.36 -4.25 -14.68
C PHE A 61 1.74 -5.68 -14.31
N ARG A 62 1.25 -6.65 -15.09
CA ARG A 62 1.63 -8.07 -15.02
C ARG A 62 1.86 -8.62 -16.45
N PRO A 63 2.59 -9.73 -16.61
CA PRO A 63 2.66 -10.43 -17.90
C PRO A 63 1.26 -10.76 -18.44
N GLY A 64 1.04 -10.51 -19.73
CA GLY A 64 -0.22 -10.84 -20.40
C GLY A 64 -0.42 -12.35 -20.58
N ARG A 65 0.67 -13.11 -20.58
CA ARG A 65 0.68 -14.58 -20.63
C ARG A 65 1.72 -15.12 -19.65
N TYR A 66 1.37 -16.18 -18.94
CA TYR A 66 2.29 -16.96 -18.12
C TYR A 66 2.67 -18.23 -18.85
N ALA A 67 3.96 -18.55 -18.89
CA ALA A 67 4.43 -19.84 -19.40
C ALA A 67 4.23 -20.91 -18.32
N GLU A 68 3.81 -22.12 -18.72
CA GLU A 68 3.63 -23.26 -17.80
C GLU A 68 4.95 -23.78 -17.21
N GLY A 69 6.09 -23.38 -17.77
CA GLY A 69 7.41 -23.75 -17.30
C GLY A 69 8.47 -22.69 -17.60
N LYS A 70 9.68 -22.94 -17.11
CA LYS A 70 10.83 -22.05 -17.33
C LYS A 70 11.06 -21.84 -18.83
N ILE A 71 11.00 -20.59 -19.28
CA ILE A 71 11.35 -20.21 -20.65
C ILE A 71 12.83 -20.54 -20.87
N LYS A 72 13.10 -21.48 -21.79
CA LYS A 72 14.46 -21.91 -22.12
C LYS A 72 15.03 -21.02 -23.20
N LYS A 73 16.34 -20.75 -23.11
CA LYS A 73 17.09 -20.18 -24.22
C LYS A 73 17.13 -21.19 -25.37
N LYS A 74 17.00 -20.69 -26.59
CA LYS A 74 17.18 -21.49 -27.80
C LYS A 74 18.22 -20.79 -28.68
N ASP A 75 19.24 -21.53 -29.08
CA ASP A 75 20.33 -20.97 -29.87
C ASP A 75 19.79 -20.50 -31.23
N GLY A 76 20.15 -19.27 -31.62
CA GLY A 76 19.70 -18.66 -32.88
C GLY A 76 18.30 -18.04 -32.85
N GLU A 77 17.60 -18.03 -31.71
CA GLU A 77 16.32 -17.33 -31.53
C GLU A 77 16.50 -16.16 -30.55
N GLU A 78 16.06 -14.96 -30.94
CA GLU A 78 15.92 -13.82 -30.02
C GLU A 78 14.70 -14.03 -29.11
N PRO A 79 14.73 -13.56 -27.85
CA PRO A 79 13.62 -13.75 -26.92
C PRO A 79 12.37 -12.99 -27.39
N GLU A 80 11.21 -13.61 -27.25
CA GLU A 80 9.95 -12.91 -27.45
C GLU A 80 9.79 -11.76 -26.42
N PRO A 81 9.26 -10.60 -26.83
CA PRO A 81 8.97 -9.51 -25.90
C PRO A 81 7.98 -9.92 -24.81
N VAL A 82 8.20 -9.47 -23.57
CA VAL A 82 7.23 -9.63 -22.49
C VAL A 82 6.09 -8.63 -22.70
N THR A 83 4.94 -9.12 -23.16
CA THR A 83 3.73 -8.31 -23.24
C THR A 83 3.13 -8.09 -21.85
N LEU A 84 2.77 -6.85 -21.53
CA LEU A 84 2.23 -6.47 -20.22
C LEU A 84 0.75 -6.07 -20.33
N VAL A 85 -0.02 -6.42 -19.30
CA VAL A 85 -1.40 -5.97 -19.09
C VAL A 85 -1.51 -5.27 -17.74
N ARG A 86 -2.47 -4.35 -17.60
CA ARG A 86 -2.66 -3.60 -16.35
C ARG A 86 -3.18 -4.50 -15.23
N ASN A 87 -2.66 -4.29 -14.02
CA ASN A 87 -3.24 -4.82 -12.79
C ASN A 87 -4.45 -4.00 -12.34
N PRO A 88 -5.33 -4.60 -11.53
CA PRO A 88 -6.41 -3.85 -10.89
C PRO A 88 -5.84 -2.82 -9.91
N ASP A 89 -6.52 -1.68 -9.82
CA ASP A 89 -6.19 -0.61 -8.89
C ASP A 89 -6.90 -0.84 -7.55
N VAL A 90 -6.32 -1.71 -6.72
CA VAL A 90 -6.97 -2.18 -5.48
C VAL A 90 -7.31 -1.03 -4.53
N LEU A 91 -6.45 -0.01 -4.42
CA LEU A 91 -6.72 1.15 -3.56
C LEU A 91 -7.92 1.94 -4.07
N ALA A 92 -8.01 2.20 -5.37
CA ALA A 92 -9.16 2.92 -5.94
C ALA A 92 -10.45 2.11 -5.80
N GLU A 93 -10.38 0.80 -6.01
CA GLU A 93 -11.51 -0.12 -5.89
C GLU A 93 -12.12 -0.11 -4.48
N ILE A 94 -11.32 -0.36 -3.44
CA ILE A 94 -11.82 -0.35 -2.05
C ILE A 94 -12.18 1.06 -1.55
N SER A 95 -11.71 2.10 -2.24
CA SER A 95 -12.09 3.48 -1.93
C SER A 95 -13.46 3.83 -2.49
N ALA A 96 -13.74 3.41 -3.73
CA ALA A 96 -15.03 3.60 -4.38
C ALA A 96 -16.11 2.66 -3.82
N GLU A 97 -15.75 1.42 -3.49
CA GLU A 97 -16.67 0.36 -3.08
C GLU A 97 -16.39 -0.05 -1.63
N ARG A 98 -16.57 0.88 -0.70
CA ARG A 98 -16.36 0.59 0.73
C ARG A 98 -17.28 -0.53 1.19
N ALA A 99 -16.70 -1.56 1.80
CA ALA A 99 -17.47 -2.73 2.23
C ALA A 99 -18.43 -2.40 3.40
N ARG A 100 -18.17 -1.31 4.13
CA ARG A 100 -19.02 -0.83 5.22
C ARG A 100 -18.96 0.68 5.39
N SER A 101 -20.04 1.23 5.94
CA SER A 101 -20.10 2.65 6.32
C SER A 101 -19.08 2.96 7.43
N GLY A 102 -18.42 4.11 7.34
CA GLY A 102 -17.40 4.55 8.30
C GLY A 102 -16.03 3.85 8.15
N GLN A 103 -15.84 2.97 7.17
CA GLN A 103 -14.54 2.35 6.92
C GLN A 103 -13.51 3.39 6.47
N ILE A 104 -12.35 3.40 7.12
CA ILE A 104 -11.24 4.30 6.79
C ILE A 104 -10.24 3.57 5.89
N VAL A 105 -9.91 4.15 4.74
CA VAL A 105 -8.91 3.62 3.81
C VAL A 105 -7.74 4.59 3.71
N VAL A 106 -6.54 4.04 3.92
CA VAL A 106 -5.28 4.76 3.85
C VAL A 106 -4.46 4.22 2.68
N GLY A 107 -4.03 5.10 1.79
CA GLY A 107 -3.09 4.78 0.72
C GLY A 107 -1.66 5.21 1.06
N PHE A 108 -0.69 4.65 0.33
CA PHE A 108 0.70 5.11 0.30
C PHE A 108 1.07 5.54 -1.11
N ALA A 109 1.89 6.59 -1.21
CA ALA A 109 2.42 7.09 -2.46
C ALA A 109 3.86 7.55 -2.30
N ALA A 110 4.72 7.07 -3.19
CA ALA A 110 6.01 7.67 -3.45
C ALA A 110 5.84 8.67 -4.61
N GLU A 111 6.34 9.90 -4.45
CA GLU A 111 6.30 10.94 -5.47
C GLU A 111 7.70 11.55 -5.68
N THR A 112 7.91 12.09 -6.88
CA THR A 112 9.07 12.92 -7.23
C THR A 112 8.59 14.34 -7.54
N ASP A 113 9.53 15.29 -7.60
CA ASP A 113 9.28 16.67 -8.03
C ASP A 113 8.30 17.42 -7.10
N ASP A 114 7.14 17.87 -7.61
CA ASP A 114 6.11 18.55 -6.81
C ASP A 114 5.28 17.53 -6.01
N VAL A 115 5.90 16.99 -4.96
CA VAL A 115 5.38 15.92 -4.10
C VAL A 115 3.99 16.23 -3.57
N LEU A 116 3.73 17.47 -3.13
CA LEU A 116 2.44 17.83 -2.54
C LEU A 116 1.36 18.01 -3.60
N ALA A 117 1.64 18.64 -4.75
CA ALA A 117 0.66 18.74 -5.81
C ALA A 117 0.31 17.36 -6.38
N ASN A 118 1.33 16.52 -6.64
CA ASN A 118 1.15 15.16 -7.11
C ASN A 118 0.38 14.30 -6.09
N GLY A 119 0.74 14.41 -4.81
CA GLY A 119 0.07 13.74 -3.71
C GLY A 119 -1.42 14.11 -3.61
N ARG A 120 -1.76 15.41 -3.65
CA ARG A 120 -3.17 15.87 -3.62
C ARG A 120 -3.96 15.37 -4.83
N ALA A 121 -3.37 15.43 -6.03
CA ALA A 121 -3.99 14.91 -7.24
C ALA A 121 -4.22 13.38 -7.17
N LYS A 122 -3.25 12.64 -6.63
CA LYS A 122 -3.35 11.19 -6.44
C LYS A 122 -4.40 10.84 -5.38
N LEU A 123 -4.46 11.56 -4.26
CA LEU A 123 -5.48 11.40 -3.22
C LEU A 123 -6.89 11.57 -3.82
N ALA A 124 -7.13 12.67 -4.55
CA ALA A 124 -8.41 12.93 -5.19
C ALA A 124 -8.79 11.85 -6.22
N ARG A 125 -7.82 11.37 -7.01
CA ARG A 125 -8.04 10.30 -8.00
C ARG A 125 -8.35 8.95 -7.36
N LYS A 126 -7.65 8.60 -6.27
CA LYS A 126 -7.79 7.31 -5.57
C LYS A 126 -9.01 7.27 -4.67
N GLY A 127 -9.42 8.39 -4.09
CA GLY A 127 -10.62 8.50 -3.26
C GLY A 127 -10.48 7.95 -1.83
N CYS A 128 -9.26 7.59 -1.40
CA CYS A 128 -9.00 7.16 -0.01
C CYS A 128 -9.10 8.34 0.98
N ASP A 129 -9.23 8.07 2.28
CA ASP A 129 -9.42 9.13 3.28
C ASP A 129 -8.11 9.79 3.68
N LEU A 130 -7.03 9.00 3.68
CA LEU A 130 -5.67 9.45 3.97
C LEU A 130 -4.73 8.92 2.89
N LEU A 131 -3.78 9.75 2.46
CA LEU A 131 -2.67 9.34 1.62
C LEU A 131 -1.36 9.72 2.28
N VAL A 132 -0.55 8.71 2.63
CA VAL A 132 0.81 8.92 3.10
C VAL A 132 1.70 9.14 1.88
N VAL A 133 2.27 10.33 1.76
CA VAL A 133 3.12 10.72 0.63
C VAL A 133 4.55 10.89 1.11
N ASN A 134 5.48 10.17 0.49
CA ASN A 134 6.91 10.32 0.74
C ASN A 134 7.63 10.71 -0.56
N GLU A 135 8.60 11.61 -0.43
CA GLU A 135 9.47 11.97 -1.56
C GLU A 135 10.51 10.87 -1.78
N VAL A 136 10.68 10.44 -3.02
CA VAL A 136 11.71 9.46 -3.42
C VAL A 136 12.59 10.07 -4.51
N GLY A 137 13.89 9.75 -4.53
CA GLY A 137 14.81 10.35 -5.50
C GLY A 137 16.28 10.09 -5.20
N GLU A 138 17.19 10.68 -5.98
CA GLU A 138 18.63 10.53 -5.75
C GLU A 138 19.01 10.97 -4.32
N GLY A 139 19.62 10.05 -3.56
CA GLY A 139 20.03 10.28 -2.18
C GLY A 139 18.94 10.05 -1.11
N ARG A 140 17.69 9.79 -1.51
CA ARG A 140 16.58 9.42 -0.60
C ARG A 140 16.11 8.01 -0.92
N THR A 141 16.68 7.04 -0.22
CA THR A 141 16.56 5.61 -0.53
C THR A 141 15.23 5.01 -0.08
N PHE A 142 14.63 4.21 -0.96
CA PHE A 142 13.64 3.21 -0.57
C PHE A 142 14.24 2.26 0.48
N GLY A 143 13.52 2.03 1.58
CA GLY A 143 13.87 0.99 2.55
C GLY A 143 14.78 1.41 3.71
N SER A 144 15.19 2.68 3.82
CA SER A 144 15.82 3.24 5.03
C SER A 144 14.97 2.97 6.27
N GLU A 145 15.57 2.79 7.46
CA GLU A 145 14.83 2.67 8.74
C GLU A 145 14.16 3.98 9.18
N GLU A 146 14.57 5.09 8.55
CA GLU A 146 14.04 6.43 8.78
C GLU A 146 13.21 6.88 7.57
N ASN A 147 12.10 7.59 7.83
CA ASN A 147 11.19 8.13 6.83
C ASN A 147 10.85 9.59 7.13
N GLU A 148 10.68 10.38 6.07
CA GLU A 148 10.01 11.67 6.09
C GLU A 148 8.78 11.57 5.17
N ALA A 149 7.63 12.05 5.62
CA ALA A 149 6.39 11.96 4.85
C ALA A 149 5.45 13.11 5.18
N VAL A 150 4.47 13.33 4.30
CA VAL A 150 3.31 14.16 4.58
C VAL A 150 2.08 13.30 4.42
N ILE A 151 1.21 13.28 5.43
CA ILE A 151 -0.07 12.58 5.36
C ILE A 151 -1.13 13.59 4.95
N LEU A 152 -1.71 13.38 3.76
CA LEU A 152 -2.77 14.20 3.20
C LEU A 152 -4.12 13.59 3.55
N GLY A 153 -5.06 14.40 4.04
CA GLY A 153 -6.43 14.00 4.30
C GLY A 153 -7.39 14.49 3.24
N ALA A 154 -8.42 13.69 2.94
CA ALA A 154 -9.49 14.05 2.01
C ALA A 154 -10.31 15.29 2.46
N ASP A 155 -10.22 15.62 3.76
CA ASP A 155 -10.75 16.83 4.39
C ASP A 155 -9.86 18.07 4.16
N GLY A 156 -8.77 17.95 3.40
CA GLY A 156 -7.79 19.01 3.15
C GLY A 156 -6.75 19.16 4.25
N THR A 157 -6.73 18.28 5.27
CA THR A 157 -5.69 18.30 6.30
C THR A 157 -4.35 17.83 5.76
N GLU A 158 -3.27 18.40 6.30
CA GLU A 158 -1.90 18.04 5.96
C GLU A 158 -1.12 17.86 7.25
N THR A 159 -0.60 16.66 7.46
CA THR A 159 0.17 16.33 8.67
C THR A 159 1.61 15.99 8.26
N PRO A 160 2.58 16.89 8.46
CA PRO A 160 3.98 16.56 8.23
C PRO A 160 4.45 15.57 9.29
N VAL A 161 5.18 14.55 8.86
CA VAL A 161 5.87 13.58 9.70
C VAL A 161 7.37 13.82 9.51
N PRO A 162 8.05 14.40 10.52
CA PRO A 162 9.49 14.67 10.45
C PRO A 162 10.30 13.41 10.16
N TYR A 163 11.48 13.61 9.58
CA TYR A 163 12.46 12.54 9.43
C TYR A 163 12.73 11.83 10.76
N GLY A 164 12.54 10.53 10.78
CA GLY A 164 12.75 9.71 11.96
C GLY A 164 12.28 8.27 11.77
N PRO A 165 12.21 7.47 12.85
CA PRO A 165 11.91 6.05 12.77
C PRO A 165 10.58 5.73 12.09
N LYS A 166 10.52 4.65 11.31
CA LYS A 166 9.28 4.11 10.71
C LYS A 166 8.14 3.93 11.72
N GLU A 167 8.46 3.61 12.97
CA GLU A 167 7.50 3.49 14.07
C GLU A 167 6.75 4.80 14.32
N ALA A 168 7.43 5.96 14.28
CA ALA A 168 6.81 7.27 14.49
C ALA A 168 5.81 7.62 13.36
N LEU A 169 6.15 7.29 12.11
CA LEU A 169 5.23 7.39 10.99
C LEU A 169 4.02 6.47 11.20
N ALA A 170 4.24 5.22 11.61
CA ALA A 170 3.16 4.28 11.87
C ALA A 170 2.23 4.76 13.00
N ASP A 171 2.80 5.33 14.06
CA ASP A 171 2.03 5.91 15.16
C ASP A 171 1.17 7.08 14.68
N THR A 172 1.73 7.98 13.88
CA THR A 172 0.99 9.14 13.33
C THR A 172 -0.15 8.69 12.42
N VAL A 173 0.08 7.69 11.55
CA VAL A 173 -0.97 7.10 10.71
C VAL A 173 -2.12 6.57 11.58
N TRP A 174 -1.80 5.80 12.62
CA TRP A 174 -2.84 5.23 13.48
C TRP A 174 -3.55 6.26 14.36
N ASP A 175 -2.89 7.35 14.77
CA ASP A 175 -3.55 8.47 15.45
C ASP A 175 -4.60 9.14 14.54
N LEU A 176 -4.25 9.35 13.27
CA LEU A 176 -5.15 9.95 12.29
C LEU A 176 -6.30 9.03 11.90
N VAL A 177 -6.07 7.72 11.83
CA VAL A 177 -7.12 6.73 11.64
C VAL A 177 -8.06 6.70 12.85
N ALA A 178 -7.52 6.59 14.07
CA ALA A 178 -8.32 6.47 15.28
C ALA A 178 -9.27 7.67 15.49
N ARG A 179 -8.84 8.89 15.15
CA ARG A 179 -9.69 10.10 15.22
C ARG A 179 -10.87 10.10 14.23
N ARG A 180 -10.81 9.26 13.21
CA ARG A 180 -11.83 9.15 12.15
C ARG A 180 -12.74 7.93 12.31
N LEU A 181 -12.37 6.98 13.17
CA LEU A 181 -13.25 5.89 13.56
C LEU A 181 -14.36 6.45 14.46
N VAL A 182 -15.60 6.09 14.17
CA VAL A 182 -16.81 6.49 14.90
C VAL A 182 -17.30 5.35 15.78
#